data_AF-A0A7Y1F5X0-F1
#
_entry.id   AF-A0A7Y1F5X0-F1
#
_cell.length_a   1.000
_cell.length_b   1.000
_cell.length_c   1.000
_cell.angle_alpha   90.00
_cell.angle_beta   90.00
_cell.angle_gamma   90.00
#
_symmetry.space_group_name_H-M   'P 1'
#
loop_
_entity.id
_entity.type
_entity.pdbx_description
1 polymer ?
#
loop_
_entity_poly.entity_id
_entity_poly.type
_entity_poly.pdbx_seq_one_letter_code
_entity_poly.pdbx_strand_id
1 'polypeptide(L)'
;MRLYLVCDTSGSMRDGGKPFIMRTTVMAIAQWVRLGYGNAQISLCAWASEACLVPDWSEKQEYPAQLLDCQGTSNWKALIQLLGEQPDGKVLLFSDGFWSRADARLFKQWKECLPPDSLRIVKTGADANPQLRGPDIFAAEDLFAVLDGWLEANSA
;
A
#
# COMPACT_ATOMS: atom_id res chain seq x y z
N MET A 1 -7.00 14.56 -5.56
CA MET A 1 -6.64 13.23 -6.07
C MET A 1 -6.89 12.19 -4.99
N ARG A 2 -7.26 10.94 -5.30
CA ARG A 2 -7.37 9.86 -4.30
C ARG A 2 -6.05 9.10 -4.17
N LEU A 3 -5.69 8.72 -2.95
CA LEU A 3 -4.60 7.80 -2.63
C LEU A 3 -5.14 6.57 -1.92
N TYR A 4 -4.97 5.41 -2.52
CA TYR A 4 -5.25 4.12 -1.90
C TYR A 4 -4.02 3.65 -1.11
N LEU A 5 -4.16 3.57 0.22
CA LEU A 5 -3.18 2.94 1.10
C LEU A 5 -3.56 1.46 1.26
N VAL A 6 -2.92 0.58 0.50
CA VAL A 6 -3.23 -0.85 0.52
C VAL A 6 -2.32 -1.55 1.51
N CYS A 7 -2.90 -2.03 2.61
CA CYS A 7 -2.19 -2.77 3.65
C CYS A 7 -2.28 -4.28 3.38
N ASP A 8 -1.16 -4.91 3.03
CA ASP A 8 -1.06 -6.36 3.05
C ASP A 8 -1.17 -6.85 4.50
N THR A 9 -2.20 -7.64 4.75
CA THR A 9 -2.57 -8.25 6.04
C THR A 9 -2.51 -9.76 5.94
N SER A 10 -1.80 -10.33 4.96
CA SER A 10 -1.59 -11.76 4.85
C SER A 10 -0.75 -12.32 6.00
N GLY A 11 -0.76 -13.65 6.17
CA GLY A 11 -0.04 -14.29 7.26
C GLY A 11 1.47 -14.03 7.27
N SER A 12 2.10 -13.77 6.12
CA SER A 12 3.55 -13.45 6.06
C SER A 12 3.86 -12.09 6.69
N MET A 13 2.86 -11.20 6.77
CA MET A 13 2.96 -9.89 7.41
C MET A 13 2.86 -9.95 8.93
N ARG A 14 2.60 -11.12 9.54
CA ARG A 14 2.39 -11.25 11.00
C ARG A 14 3.66 -11.06 11.82
N ASP A 15 4.80 -11.53 11.29
CA ASP A 15 6.03 -11.66 12.05
C ASP A 15 7.02 -10.51 11.79
N GLY A 16 8.15 -10.51 12.51
CA GLY A 16 9.26 -9.57 12.26
C GLY A 16 8.92 -8.08 12.53
N GLY A 17 7.82 -7.81 13.25
CA GLY A 17 7.36 -6.45 13.52
C GLY A 17 6.72 -5.75 12.32
N LYS A 18 6.50 -6.45 11.20
CA LYS A 18 5.89 -5.91 9.97
C LYS A 18 4.55 -5.18 10.20
N PRO A 19 3.61 -5.65 11.06
CA PRO A 19 2.36 -4.91 11.29
C PRO A 19 2.60 -3.54 11.92
N PHE A 20 3.63 -3.42 12.77
CA PHE A 20 4.00 -2.17 13.43
C PHE A 20 4.75 -1.22 12.50
N ILE A 21 5.58 -1.76 11.61
CA ILE A 21 6.20 -0.98 10.53
C ILE A 21 5.10 -0.40 9.65
N MET A 22 4.19 -1.24 9.15
CA MET A 22 3.06 -0.82 8.32
C MET A 22 2.18 0.24 9.02
N ARG A 23 1.81 0.01 10.29
CA ARG A 23 1.11 1.00 11.12
C ARG A 23 1.86 2.34 11.14
N THR A 24 3.15 2.31 11.43
CA THR A 24 3.97 3.52 11.54
C THR A 24 3.99 4.28 10.21
N THR A 25 4.19 3.58 9.10
CA THR A 25 4.24 4.15 7.77
C THR A 25 2.90 4.75 7.35
N VAL A 26 1.79 4.04 7.54
CA VAL A 26 0.44 4.54 7.24
C VAL A 26 0.11 5.78 8.08
N MET A 27 0.39 5.74 9.38
CA MET A 27 0.11 6.87 10.27
C MET A 27 1.00 8.08 9.96
N ALA A 28 2.24 7.87 9.54
CA ALA A 28 3.12 8.94 9.10
C ALA A 28 2.59 9.63 7.84
N ILE A 29 2.11 8.87 6.84
CA ILE A 29 1.47 9.43 5.63
C ILE A 29 0.20 10.19 5.99
N ALA A 30 -0.65 9.60 6.84
CA ALA A 30 -1.87 10.22 7.32
C ALA A 30 -1.56 11.59 7.96
N GLN A 31 -0.58 11.62 8.87
CA GLN A 31 -0.14 12.86 9.50
C GLN A 31 0.44 13.86 8.49
N TRP A 32 1.24 13.39 7.53
CA TRP A 32 1.85 14.22 6.49
C TRP A 32 0.80 14.90 5.60
N VAL A 33 -0.23 14.16 5.16
CA VAL A 33 -1.38 14.72 4.44
C VAL A 33 -2.19 15.67 5.33
N ARG A 34 -2.48 15.29 6.57
CA ARG A 34 -3.23 16.12 7.54
C ARG A 34 -2.58 17.48 7.78
N LEU A 35 -1.25 17.53 7.77
CA LEU A 35 -0.47 18.76 7.95
C LEU A 35 -0.36 19.60 6.66
N GLY A 36 -0.93 19.15 5.55
CA GLY A 36 -0.99 19.88 4.30
C GLY A 36 0.24 19.73 3.40
N TYR A 37 1.18 18.85 3.74
CA TYR A 37 2.32 18.56 2.86
C TYR A 37 1.92 17.74 1.64
N GLY A 38 0.85 16.95 1.75
CA GLY A 38 0.26 16.19 0.65
C GLY A 38 -1.15 16.64 0.32
N ASN A 39 -1.50 16.62 -0.97
CA ASN A 39 -2.84 16.89 -1.46
C ASN A 39 -3.51 15.62 -2.00
N ALA A 40 -3.97 14.76 -1.08
CA ALA A 40 -4.67 13.54 -1.42
C ALA A 40 -5.83 13.24 -0.45
N GLN A 41 -6.93 12.72 -0.98
CA GLN A 41 -7.95 12.05 -0.17
C GLN A 41 -7.52 10.61 0.05
N ILE A 42 -7.28 10.21 1.30
CA ILE A 42 -6.80 8.87 1.62
C ILE A 42 -7.99 7.89 1.69
N SER A 43 -7.83 6.73 1.05
CA SER A 43 -8.67 5.55 1.23
C SER A 43 -7.80 4.40 1.72
N LEU A 44 -8.09 3.88 2.90
CA LEU A 44 -7.33 2.79 3.52
C LEU A 44 -7.96 1.45 3.12
N CYS A 45 -7.14 0.50 2.67
CA CYS A 45 -7.58 -0.84 2.26
C CYS A 45 -6.89 -1.90 3.11
N ALA A 46 -7.65 -2.89 3.57
CA ALA A 46 -7.12 -4.16 4.05
C ALA A 46 -7.03 -5.14 2.87
N TRP A 47 -5.91 -5.85 2.74
CA TRP A 47 -5.74 -6.84 1.69
C TRP A 47 -5.07 -8.11 2.21
N ALA A 48 -5.75 -9.25 2.06
CA ALA A 48 -5.23 -10.58 2.25
C ALA A 48 -5.97 -11.51 1.27
N SER A 49 -6.68 -12.52 1.77
CA SER A 49 -7.51 -13.41 0.93
C SER A 49 -8.64 -12.65 0.25
N GLU A 50 -9.13 -11.60 0.90
CA GLU A 50 -10.08 -10.61 0.38
C GLU A 50 -9.43 -9.23 0.41
N ALA A 51 -10.02 -8.28 -0.33
CA ALA A 51 -9.64 -6.88 -0.28
C ALA A 51 -10.86 -6.02 0.02
N CYS A 52 -10.76 -5.14 1.01
CA CYS A 52 -11.85 -4.22 1.38
C CYS A 52 -11.33 -2.84 1.75
N LEU A 53 -12.16 -1.82 1.51
CA LEU A 53 -11.95 -0.50 2.09
C LEU A 53 -12.27 -0.56 3.59
N VAL A 54 -11.47 0.12 4.40
CA VAL A 54 -11.79 0.35 5.81
C VAL A 54 -12.82 1.49 5.87
N PRO A 55 -14.10 1.21 6.22
CA PRO A 55 -15.13 2.23 6.22
C PRO A 55 -14.85 3.27 7.30
N ASP A 56 -15.24 4.51 7.01
CA ASP A 56 -15.22 5.65 7.95
C ASP A 56 -13.85 5.96 8.57
N TRP A 57 -12.75 5.46 7.99
CA TRP A 57 -11.41 5.82 8.39
C TRP A 57 -10.92 7.06 7.65
N SER A 58 -10.20 7.93 8.36
CA SER A 58 -9.59 9.17 7.88
C SER A 58 -8.25 9.40 8.54
N GLU A 59 -7.48 10.35 8.02
CA GLU A 59 -6.16 10.74 8.51
C GLU A 59 -6.15 11.32 9.93
N LYS A 60 -7.32 11.51 10.53
CA LYS A 60 -7.53 12.02 11.89
C LYS A 60 -7.74 10.91 12.92
N GLN A 61 -7.95 9.67 12.49
CA GLN A 61 -8.22 8.54 13.36
C GLN A 61 -6.96 7.70 13.59
N GLU A 62 -6.99 6.89 14.65
CA GLU A 62 -5.97 5.90 14.93
C GLU A 62 -5.92 4.81 13.85
N TYR A 63 -4.79 4.10 13.81
CA TYR A 63 -4.63 2.94 12.93
C TYR A 63 -5.64 1.84 13.31
N PRO A 64 -6.44 1.31 12.38
CA PRO A 64 -7.45 0.32 12.70
C PRO A 64 -6.86 -0.97 13.26
N ALA A 65 -7.37 -1.43 14.41
CA ALA A 65 -6.84 -2.61 15.09
C ALA A 65 -6.94 -3.89 14.24
N GLN A 66 -7.96 -4.00 13.39
CA GLN A 66 -8.12 -5.16 12.51
C GLN A 66 -6.98 -5.33 11.49
N LEU A 67 -6.26 -4.26 11.14
CA LEU A 67 -5.11 -4.35 10.23
C LEU A 67 -3.87 -4.94 10.91
N LEU A 68 -3.91 -5.13 12.24
CA LEU A 68 -2.87 -5.84 12.98
C LEU A 68 -3.11 -7.36 13.00
N ASP A 69 -4.32 -7.82 12.65
CA ASP A 69 -4.68 -9.23 12.61
C ASP A 69 -4.30 -9.82 11.25
N CYS A 70 -2.99 -10.04 11.06
CA CYS A 70 -2.43 -10.53 9.81
C CYS A 70 -2.63 -12.05 9.64
N GLN A 71 -3.44 -12.44 8.65
CA GLN A 71 -3.83 -13.81 8.36
C GLN A 71 -4.22 -14.02 6.88
N GLY A 72 -4.24 -15.27 6.44
CA GLY A 72 -4.58 -15.61 5.05
C GLY A 72 -3.43 -15.35 4.07
N THR A 73 -3.75 -15.11 2.80
CA THR A 73 -2.77 -15.01 1.70
C THR A 73 -3.07 -13.83 0.79
N SER A 74 -2.08 -13.07 0.33
CA SER A 74 -2.26 -11.89 -0.53
C SER A 74 -2.82 -12.27 -1.91
N ASN A 75 -4.15 -12.17 -2.06
CA ASN A 75 -4.88 -12.56 -3.27
C ASN A 75 -5.00 -11.37 -4.23
N TRP A 76 -4.20 -11.36 -5.29
CA TRP A 76 -4.17 -10.23 -6.23
C TRP A 76 -5.48 -10.05 -6.99
N LYS A 77 -6.19 -11.13 -7.27
CA LYS A 77 -7.49 -11.05 -7.95
C LYS A 77 -8.50 -10.25 -7.13
N ALA A 78 -8.53 -10.46 -5.81
CA ALA A 78 -9.40 -9.70 -4.90
C ALA A 78 -9.03 -8.21 -4.88
N LEU A 79 -7.73 -7.88 -4.82
CA LEU A 79 -7.28 -6.50 -4.85
C LEU A 79 -7.62 -5.79 -6.16
N ILE A 80 -7.38 -6.44 -7.30
CA ILE A 80 -7.70 -5.90 -8.62
C ILE A 80 -9.21 -5.72 -8.77
N GLN A 81 -10.03 -6.64 -8.25
CA GLN A 81 -11.48 -6.49 -8.25
C GLN A 81 -11.96 -5.28 -7.44
N LEU A 82 -11.30 -5.00 -6.30
CA LEU A 82 -11.62 -3.83 -5.47
C LEU A 82 -11.23 -2.51 -6.14
N LEU A 83 -10.00 -2.44 -6.67
CA LEU A 83 -9.43 -1.19 -7.20
C LEU A 83 -9.80 -0.94 -8.67
N GLY A 84 -10.19 -1.98 -9.39
CA GLY A 84 -10.34 -1.98 -10.84
C GLY A 84 -9.02 -2.16 -11.59
N GLU A 85 -9.12 -2.34 -12.91
CA GLU A 85 -7.96 -2.45 -13.80
C GLU A 85 -7.17 -1.12 -13.90
N GLN A 86 -7.88 0.00 -13.74
CA GLN A 86 -7.31 1.35 -13.72
C GLN A 86 -7.95 2.14 -12.56
N PRO A 87 -7.33 2.15 -11.38
CA PRO A 87 -7.87 2.85 -10.21
C PRO A 87 -8.01 4.35 -10.47
N ASP A 88 -9.04 4.97 -9.91
CA ASP A 88 -9.29 6.42 -9.96
C ASP A 88 -8.40 7.21 -8.99
N GLY A 89 -7.10 6.91 -8.97
CA GLY A 89 -6.14 7.51 -8.07
C GLY A 89 -4.78 6.81 -8.08
N LYS A 90 -3.95 7.17 -7.11
CA LYS A 90 -2.65 6.53 -6.88
C LYS A 90 -2.77 5.40 -5.87
N VAL A 91 -1.94 4.37 -6.00
CA VAL A 91 -1.91 3.20 -5.13
C VAL A 91 -0.54 3.13 -4.45
N LEU A 92 -0.55 3.14 -3.12
CA LEU A 92 0.63 2.87 -2.29
C LEU A 92 0.40 1.56 -1.54
N LEU A 93 1.13 0.52 -1.95
CA LEU A 93 0.98 -0.83 -1.41
C LEU A 93 2.07 -1.12 -0.38
N PHE A 94 1.69 -1.58 0.81
CA PHE A 94 2.60 -2.06 1.84
C PHE A 94 2.58 -3.58 1.85
N SER A 95 3.68 -4.25 1.52
CA SER A 95 3.76 -5.72 1.47
C SER A 95 5.19 -6.20 1.66
N ASP A 96 5.35 -7.43 2.14
CA ASP A 96 6.64 -8.12 2.15
C ASP A 96 6.94 -8.84 0.82
N GLY A 97 5.99 -8.87 -0.11
CA GLY A 97 6.19 -9.34 -1.49
C GLY A 97 6.26 -10.87 -1.66
N PHE A 98 5.93 -11.66 -0.63
CA PHE A 98 5.90 -13.12 -0.75
C PHE A 98 4.59 -13.60 -1.37
N TRP A 99 4.46 -13.41 -2.68
CA TRP A 99 3.29 -13.84 -3.43
C TRP A 99 3.50 -15.19 -4.11
N SER A 100 2.39 -15.90 -4.35
CA SER A 100 2.42 -17.10 -5.18
C SER A 100 2.89 -16.77 -6.60
N ARG A 101 3.38 -17.77 -7.35
CA ARG A 101 3.76 -17.56 -8.76
C ARG A 101 2.59 -17.10 -9.64
N ALA A 102 1.37 -17.54 -9.32
CA ALA A 102 0.17 -17.12 -10.04
C ALA A 102 -0.14 -15.65 -9.75
N ASP A 103 -0.09 -15.26 -8.48
CA ASP A 103 -0.30 -13.88 -8.02
C ASP A 103 0.74 -12.91 -8.57
N ALA A 104 2.02 -13.30 -8.56
CA ALA A 104 3.09 -12.49 -9.15
C ALA A 104 2.88 -12.22 -10.66
N ARG A 105 2.26 -13.17 -11.38
CA ARG A 105 1.88 -12.96 -12.79
C ARG A 105 0.71 -12.00 -12.94
N LEU A 106 -0.32 -12.14 -12.10
CA LEU A 106 -1.47 -11.21 -12.08
C LEU A 106 -1.03 -9.79 -11.75
N PHE A 107 -0.18 -9.63 -10.73
CA PHE A 107 0.43 -8.35 -10.40
C PHE A 107 1.14 -7.72 -11.60
N LYS A 108 1.99 -8.49 -12.29
CA LYS A 108 2.74 -7.99 -13.44
C LYS A 108 1.79 -7.51 -14.55
N GLN A 109 0.76 -8.30 -14.87
CA GLN A 109 -0.24 -7.94 -15.87
C GLN A 109 -1.02 -6.68 -15.48
N TRP A 110 -1.48 -6.60 -14.23
CA TRP A 110 -2.20 -5.42 -13.74
C TRP A 110 -1.32 -4.18 -13.77
N LYS A 111 -0.06 -4.28 -13.32
CA LYS A 111 0.90 -3.17 -13.36
C LYS A 111 1.16 -2.64 -14.78
N GLU A 112 1.17 -3.52 -15.79
CA GLU A 112 1.31 -3.12 -17.20
C GLU A 112 0.10 -2.32 -17.72
N CYS A 113 -1.07 -2.47 -17.11
CA CYS A 113 -2.29 -1.72 -17.46
C CYS A 113 -2.42 -0.38 -16.74
N LEU A 114 -1.59 -0.13 -15.72
CA LEU A 114 -1.67 1.06 -14.90
C LEU A 114 -1.07 2.29 -15.60
N PRO A 115 -1.64 3.49 -15.38
CA PRO A 115 -1.00 4.72 -15.80
C PRO A 115 0.43 4.85 -15.21
N PRO A 116 1.37 5.50 -15.91
CA PRO A 116 2.70 5.77 -15.37
C PRO A 116 2.63 6.49 -14.01
N ASP A 117 3.54 6.16 -13.09
CA ASP A 117 3.65 6.76 -11.75
C ASP A 117 2.35 6.68 -10.90
N SER A 118 1.45 5.73 -11.20
CA SER A 118 0.22 5.52 -10.40
C SER A 118 0.38 4.50 -9.27
N LEU A 119 1.45 3.69 -9.26
CA LEU A 119 1.72 2.68 -8.25
C LEU A 119 3.11 2.89 -7.64
N ARG A 120 3.19 2.85 -6.31
CA ARG A 120 4.42 2.65 -5.54
C ARG A 120 4.20 1.52 -4.53
N ILE A 121 5.25 0.75 -4.25
CA ILE A 121 5.20 -0.35 -3.30
C ILE A 121 6.27 -0.10 -2.22
N VAL A 122 5.84 -0.09 -0.97
CA VAL A 122 6.71 -0.03 0.20
C VAL A 122 6.92 -1.43 0.72
N LYS A 123 8.14 -1.92 0.53
CA LYS A 123 8.58 -3.22 0.99
C LYS A 123 8.69 -3.20 2.53
N THR A 124 7.99 -4.11 3.18
CA THR A 124 7.82 -4.11 4.64
C THR A 124 8.49 -5.32 5.29
N GLY A 125 9.43 -5.06 6.21
CA GLY A 125 10.15 -6.10 6.96
C GLY A 125 11.54 -6.41 6.38
N ALA A 126 12.48 -6.75 7.27
CA ALA A 126 13.87 -7.04 6.90
C ALA A 126 14.01 -8.35 6.10
N ASP A 127 13.06 -9.27 6.28
CA ASP A 127 12.97 -10.57 5.61
C ASP A 127 12.15 -10.52 4.31
N ALA A 128 11.61 -9.36 3.94
CA ALA A 128 10.75 -9.22 2.77
C ALA A 128 11.45 -9.69 1.47
N ASN A 129 10.65 -10.19 0.54
CA ASN A 129 11.08 -10.92 -0.64
C ASN A 129 12.21 -10.18 -1.39
N PRO A 130 13.44 -10.73 -1.41
CA PRO A 130 14.59 -10.06 -2.03
C PRO A 130 14.46 -9.93 -3.55
N GLN A 131 13.52 -10.65 -4.18
CA GLN A 131 13.24 -10.57 -5.60
C GLN A 131 12.24 -9.45 -5.95
N LEU A 132 11.49 -8.92 -4.98
CA LEU A 132 10.64 -7.76 -5.20
C LEU A 132 11.53 -6.52 -5.36
N ARG A 133 11.74 -6.11 -6.61
CA ARG A 133 12.61 -4.99 -7.01
C ARG A 133 12.01 -4.27 -8.22
N GLY A 134 12.35 -2.99 -8.37
CA GLY A 134 11.87 -2.16 -9.47
C GLY A 134 11.97 -0.68 -9.11
N PRO A 135 11.77 0.22 -10.08
CA PRO A 135 11.83 1.66 -9.85
C PRO A 135 10.68 2.19 -8.97
N ASP A 136 9.63 1.41 -8.81
CA ASP A 136 8.45 1.67 -8.00
C ASP A 136 8.45 0.93 -6.65
N ILE A 137 9.56 0.26 -6.31
CA ILE A 137 9.73 -0.48 -5.06
C ILE A 137 10.67 0.29 -4.13
N PHE A 138 10.19 0.58 -2.93
CA PHE A 138 10.89 1.40 -1.93
C PHE A 138 10.98 0.66 -0.60
N ALA A 139 11.94 1.04 0.24
CA ALA A 139 12.00 0.58 1.62
C ALA A 139 11.06 1.44 2.51
N ALA A 140 10.60 0.89 3.63
CA ALA A 140 9.73 1.62 4.56
C ALA A 140 10.45 2.82 5.21
N GLU A 141 11.77 2.70 5.37
CA GLU A 141 12.66 3.71 5.93
C GLU A 141 12.76 4.94 5.02
N ASP A 142 12.54 4.77 3.72
CA ASP A 142 12.61 5.82 2.71
C ASP A 142 11.27 6.52 2.46
N LEU A 143 10.31 6.37 3.38
CA LEU A 143 8.90 6.80 3.21
C LEU A 143 8.74 8.18 2.57
N PHE A 144 9.45 9.21 3.05
CA PHE A 144 9.27 10.55 2.51
C PHE A 144 9.81 10.70 1.09
N ALA A 145 10.86 9.95 0.71
CA ALA A 145 11.27 9.85 -0.69
C ALA A 145 10.21 9.15 -1.56
N VAL A 146 9.44 8.22 -0.98
CA VAL A 146 8.27 7.60 -1.64
C VAL A 146 7.13 8.60 -1.87
N LEU A 147 7.06 9.69 -1.12
CA LEU A 147 5.99 10.70 -1.26
C LEU A 147 6.42 11.95 -2.05
N ASP A 148 7.72 12.22 -2.08
CA ASP A 148 8.33 13.41 -2.69
C ASP A 148 7.88 13.59 -4.15
N GLY A 149 7.35 14.78 -4.44
CA GLY A 149 6.80 15.16 -5.76
C GLY A 149 5.64 14.28 -6.26
N TRP A 150 5.14 13.34 -5.46
CA TRP A 150 4.15 12.35 -5.90
C TRP A 150 2.71 12.77 -5.59
N LEU A 151 2.51 13.34 -4.42
CA LEU A 151 1.19 13.74 -3.91
C LEU A 151 1.07 15.24 -3.67
N GLU A 152 2.12 15.98 -3.99
CA GLU A 152 2.14 17.43 -3.93
C GLU A 152 1.26 17.97 -5.06
N ALA A 153 0.53 19.07 -4.80
CA ALA A 153 -0.03 19.81 -5.92
C ALA A 153 1.14 20.28 -6.76
N ASN A 154 1.12 20.06 -8.08
CA ASN A 154 2.09 20.72 -8.97
C ASN A 154 2.11 22.20 -8.58
N SER A 155 3.20 22.66 -7.97
CA SER A 155 3.46 24.08 -7.83
C SER A 155 3.47 24.61 -9.26
N ALA A 156 2.41 25.35 -9.59
CA ALA A 156 2.26 26.06 -10.84
C ALA A 156 3.40 27.06 -11.05
#